data_AF-A0A932GFU3-F1
#
_entry.id   AF-A0A932GFU3-F1
#
_cell.length_a   1.000
_cell.length_b   1.000
_cell.length_c   1.000
_cell.angle_alpha   90.00
_cell.angle_beta   90.00
_cell.angle_gamma   90.00
#
_symmetry.space_group_name_H-M   'P 1'
#
loop_
_entity.id
_entity.type
_entity.pdbx_description
1 polymer ?
#
loop_
_entity_poly.entity_id
_entity_poly.type
_entity_poly.pdbx_seq_one_letter_code
_entity_poly.pdbx_strand_id
1 'polypeptide(L)'
;MQYAFQKKFFLFFSFSLFSFTLSLGLREEVRGEDCPVVEAGDLVKVPDNSAVYLINAEMKRQYFPNTAVFYSWYADFSSVKTIPNT
;
A
#
# COMPACT_ATOMS: atom_id res chain seq x y z
N MET A 1 59.96 11.55 16.09
CA MET A 1 59.18 11.53 14.83
C MET A 1 58.09 10.43 14.88
N GLN A 2 57.16 10.46 15.85
CA GLN A 2 56.20 9.36 16.06
C GLN A 2 54.71 9.75 15.88
N TYR A 3 54.38 11.04 15.75
CA TYR A 3 52.98 11.51 15.60
C TYR A 3 52.49 11.61 14.14
N ALA A 4 53.36 11.49 13.15
CA ALA A 4 52.99 11.56 11.73
C ALA A 4 52.41 10.26 11.16
N PHE A 5 52.60 9.13 11.85
CA PHE A 5 52.16 7.80 11.40
C PHE A 5 50.71 7.49 11.82
N GLN A 6 50.30 7.93 13.02
CA GLN A 6 48.96 7.69 13.56
C GLN A 6 47.87 8.54 12.89
N LYS A 7 48.21 9.74 12.40
CA LYS A 7 47.25 10.65 11.73
C LYS A 7 46.89 10.19 10.32
N LYS A 8 47.78 9.48 9.63
CA LYS A 8 47.52 8.90 8.31
C LYS A 8 46.57 7.70 8.41
N PHE A 9 46.72 6.85 9.43
CA PHE A 9 45.86 5.67 9.60
C PHE A 9 44.40 6.05 9.94
N PHE A 10 44.19 7.14 10.70
CA PHE A 10 42.85 7.60 11.09
C PHE A 10 42.06 8.27 9.95
N LEU A 11 42.75 8.88 8.97
CA LEU A 11 42.11 9.54 7.83
C LEU A 11 41.64 8.58 6.73
N PHE A 12 42.25 7.38 6.63
CA PHE A 12 41.81 6.36 5.67
C PHE A 12 40.66 5.48 6.20
N PHE A 13 40.57 5.29 7.51
CA PHE A 13 39.51 4.47 8.12
C PHE A 13 38.14 5.14 8.10
N SER A 14 38.10 6.48 8.07
CA SER A 14 36.86 7.25 7.94
C SER A 14 36.30 7.24 6.51
N PHE A 15 37.12 7.01 5.49
CA PHE A 15 36.70 7.10 4.08
C PHE A 15 36.05 5.80 3.58
N SER A 16 36.44 4.64 4.13
CA SER A 16 35.85 3.34 3.76
C SER A 16 34.43 3.13 4.28
N LEU A 17 34.02 3.80 5.36
CA LEU A 17 32.65 3.72 5.86
C LEU A 17 31.67 4.69 5.16
N PHE A 18 32.18 5.68 4.43
CA PHE A 18 31.36 6.72 3.81
C PHE A 18 30.97 6.41 2.35
N SER A 19 31.64 5.45 1.70
CA SER A 19 31.25 4.99 0.35
C SER A 19 30.29 3.79 0.34
N PHE A 20 30.02 3.17 1.50
CA PHE A 20 29.10 2.02 1.58
C PHE A 20 27.68 2.38 2.02
N THR A 21 27.43 3.62 2.43
CA THR A 21 26.10 4.07 2.87
C THR A 21 25.27 4.68 1.74
N LEU A 22 25.88 5.10 0.62
CA LEU A 22 25.14 5.67 -0.53
C LEU A 22 24.63 4.61 -1.51
N SER A 23 25.08 3.36 -1.44
CA SER A 23 24.58 2.25 -2.27
C SER A 23 23.44 1.45 -1.63
N LEU A 24 23.08 1.74 -0.36
CA LEU A 24 21.91 1.19 0.34
C LEU A 24 20.78 2.21 0.52
N GLY A 25 20.88 3.36 -0.13
CA GLY A 25 19.92 4.46 -0.04
C GLY A 25 19.15 4.65 -1.33
N LEU A 26 18.29 3.68 -1.67
CA LEU A 26 17.08 3.75 -2.49
C LEU A 26 16.69 2.32 -2.86
N ARG A 27 16.47 1.48 -1.84
CA ARG A 27 15.43 0.47 -2.03
C ARG A 27 14.13 1.26 -1.89
N GLU A 28 13.62 1.77 -3.01
CA GLU A 28 12.20 2.03 -3.08
C GLU A 28 11.54 0.70 -2.78
N GLU A 29 11.06 0.56 -1.55
CA GLU A 29 10.01 -0.39 -1.27
C GLU A 29 8.86 0.11 -2.13
N VAL A 30 8.74 -0.45 -3.34
CA VAL A 30 7.48 -0.46 -4.06
C VAL A 30 6.53 -1.11 -3.08
N ARG A 31 5.85 -0.27 -2.28
CA ARG A 31 4.64 -0.65 -1.58
C ARG A 31 3.70 -0.94 -2.73
N GLY A 32 3.73 -2.17 -3.22
CA GLY A 32 2.64 -2.67 -4.02
C GLY A 32 1.42 -2.33 -3.19
N GLU A 33 0.54 -1.49 -3.72
CA GLU A 33 -0.74 -1.27 -3.09
C GLU A 33 -1.32 -2.65 -2.85
N ASP A 34 -1.52 -2.98 -1.58
CA ASP A 34 -2.00 -4.29 -1.19
C ASP A 34 -3.41 -4.38 -1.77
N CYS A 35 -3.54 -5.09 -2.91
CA CYS A 35 -4.81 -5.23 -3.60
C CYS A 35 -5.77 -5.87 -2.60
N PRO A 36 -6.84 -5.17 -2.18
CA PRO A 36 -7.72 -5.72 -1.17
C PRO A 36 -8.31 -7.02 -1.69
N VAL A 37 -8.14 -8.08 -0.91
CA VAL A 37 -8.74 -9.38 -1.21
C VAL A 37 -10.26 -9.23 -1.08
N VAL A 38 -10.97 -9.61 -2.13
CA VAL A 38 -12.42 -9.56 -2.20
C VAL A 38 -12.98 -10.96 -2.25
N GLU A 39 -13.99 -11.23 -1.44
CA GLU A 39 -14.67 -12.52 -1.33
C GLU A 39 -16.16 -12.39 -1.68
N ALA A 40 -16.80 -13.53 -1.93
CA ALA A 40 -18.25 -13.56 -2.12
C ALA A 40 -18.97 -13.03 -0.86
N GLY A 41 -19.95 -12.16 -1.06
CA GLY A 41 -20.66 -11.44 0.00
C GLY A 41 -20.08 -10.05 0.28
N ASP A 42 -18.88 -9.73 -0.21
CA ASP A 42 -18.29 -8.42 0.01
C ASP A 42 -19.05 -7.32 -0.72
N LEU A 43 -19.22 -6.20 -0.01
CA LEU A 43 -19.65 -4.95 -0.59
C LEU A 43 -18.42 -4.11 -0.92
N VAL A 44 -18.32 -3.67 -2.17
CA VAL A 44 -17.16 -2.95 -2.67
C VAL A 44 -17.55 -1.67 -3.38
N LYS A 45 -16.70 -0.66 -3.27
CA LYS A 45 -16.79 0.58 -4.04
C LYS A 45 -15.42 0.98 -4.58
N VAL A 46 -15.43 1.76 -5.65
CA VAL A 46 -14.23 2.43 -6.18
C VAL A 46 -14.16 3.83 -5.58
N PRO A 47 -12.97 4.37 -5.23
CA PRO A 47 -12.83 5.77 -4.84
C PRO A 47 -13.41 6.68 -5.93
N ASP A 48 -13.94 7.83 -5.51
CA ASP A 48 -14.59 8.83 -6.37
C ASP A 48 -15.83 8.36 -7.16
N ASN A 49 -16.27 7.11 -6.95
CA ASN A 49 -17.52 6.57 -7.45
C ASN A 49 -18.54 6.39 -6.31
N SER A 50 -19.79 6.78 -6.55
CA SER A 50 -20.90 6.61 -5.61
C SER A 50 -21.53 5.23 -5.66
N ALA A 51 -21.25 4.43 -6.70
CA ALA A 51 -21.81 3.10 -6.86
C ALA A 51 -21.18 2.09 -5.89
N VAL A 52 -22.05 1.31 -5.23
CA VAL A 52 -21.68 0.15 -4.42
C VAL A 52 -22.03 -1.11 -5.19
N TYR A 53 -21.16 -2.11 -5.11
CA TYR A 53 -21.34 -3.42 -5.75
C TYR A 53 -21.28 -4.52 -4.70
N LEU A 54 -22.13 -5.52 -4.83
CA LEU A 54 -22.04 -6.79 -4.09
C LEU A 54 -21.28 -7.81 -4.93
N ILE A 55 -20.30 -8.51 -4.36
CA ILE A 55 -19.71 -9.68 -4.99
C ILE A 55 -20.58 -10.89 -4.68
N ASN A 56 -21.19 -11.50 -5.69
CA ASN A 56 -22.04 -12.67 -5.48
C ASN A 56 -21.21 -13.97 -5.35
N ALA A 57 -21.86 -15.09 -5.09
CA ALA A 57 -21.22 -16.40 -4.98
C ALA A 57 -20.48 -16.87 -6.25
N GLU A 58 -20.79 -16.28 -7.40
CA GLU A 58 -20.12 -16.54 -8.68
C GLU A 58 -18.93 -15.59 -8.94
N MET A 59 -18.50 -14.82 -7.93
CA MET A 59 -17.46 -13.78 -8.05
C MET A 59 -17.80 -12.69 -9.08
N LYS A 60 -19.09 -12.43 -9.30
CA LYS A 60 -19.57 -11.34 -10.18
C LYS A 60 -20.03 -10.14 -9.36
N ARG A 61 -19.83 -8.96 -9.94
CA ARG A 61 -20.29 -7.67 -9.39
C ARG A 61 -21.78 -7.49 -9.68
N GLN A 62 -22.58 -7.39 -8.63
CA GLN A 62 -23.99 -7.05 -8.68
C GLN A 62 -24.19 -5.60 -8.26
N TYR A 63 -24.89 -4.84 -9.09
CA TYR A 63 -25.09 -3.41 -8.91
C TYR A 63 -26.38 -3.12 -8.14
N PHE A 64 -26.34 -2.12 -7.25
CA PHE A 64 -27.52 -1.56 -6.59
C PHE A 64 -28.08 -0.38 -7.40
N PRO A 65 -29.32 -0.44 -7.93
CA PRO A 65 -29.90 0.61 -8.77
C PRO A 65 -30.00 1.98 -8.10
N ASN A 66 -30.24 1.99 -6.80
CA ASN A 66 -30.36 3.17 -5.98
C ASN A 66 -30.15 2.81 -4.50
N THR A 67 -30.01 3.84 -3.68
CA THR A 67 -29.77 3.73 -2.24
C THR A 67 -30.93 3.05 -1.48
N ALA A 68 -32.18 3.15 -1.95
CA ALA A 68 -33.31 2.49 -1.29
C ALA A 68 -33.25 0.97 -1.42
N VAL A 69 -32.76 0.44 -2.55
CA VAL A 69 -32.53 -1.01 -2.73
C VAL A 69 -31.38 -1.49 -1.86
N PHE A 70 -30.33 -0.68 -1.69
CA PHE A 70 -29.24 -1.01 -0.75
C PHE A 70 -29.77 -1.10 0.68
N TYR A 71 -30.55 -0.11 1.12
CA TYR A 71 -31.09 -0.05 2.49
C TYR A 71 -32.13 -1.12 2.82
N SER A 72 -32.71 -1.81 1.82
CA SER A 72 -33.57 -2.96 2.11
C SER A 72 -32.80 -4.24 2.44
N TRP A 73 -31.47 -4.25 2.22
CA TRP A 73 -30.58 -5.38 2.49
C TRP A 73 -29.59 -5.08 3.61
N TYR A 74 -29.12 -3.82 3.71
CA TYR A 74 -28.10 -3.38 4.65
C TYR A 74 -28.56 -2.14 5.41
N ALA A 75 -28.20 -2.01 6.69
CA ALA A 75 -28.62 -0.86 7.49
C ALA A 75 -27.83 0.42 7.17
N ASP A 76 -26.57 0.28 6.74
CA ASP A 76 -25.64 1.38 6.47
C ASP A 76 -24.51 0.93 5.52
N PHE A 77 -23.60 1.86 5.19
CA PHE A 77 -22.44 1.63 4.32
C PHE A 77 -21.17 1.17 5.08
N SER A 78 -21.26 0.83 6.37
CA SER A 78 -20.08 0.51 7.20
C SER A 78 -19.34 -0.75 6.75
N SER A 79 -20.07 -1.65 6.09
CA SER A 79 -19.54 -2.91 5.53
C SER A 79 -18.93 -2.76 4.14
N VAL A 80 -18.98 -1.56 3.55
CA VAL A 80 -18.46 -1.33 2.20
C VAL A 80 -16.95 -1.14 2.22
N LYS A 81 -16.24 -2.06 1.57
CA LYS A 81 -14.80 -1.99 1.34
C LYS A 81 -14.51 -1.05 0.16
N THR A 82 -13.53 -0.15 0.33
CA THR A 82 -13.07 0.69 -0.78
C THR A 82 -11.89 0.03 -1.46
N ILE A 83 -11.98 -0.19 -2.77
CA ILE A 83 -10.93 -0.79 -3.59
C ILE A 83 -10.25 0.32 -4.38
N PRO A 84 -8.92 0.50 -4.30
CA PRO A 84 -8.21 1.54 -5.05
C PRO A 84 -8.47 1.40 -6.56
N ASN A 85 -8.58 2.54 -7.24
CA ASN A 85 -8.68 2.59 -8.69
C ASN A 85 -7.25 2.62 -9.25
N THR A 86 -6.81 1.49 -9.82
CA THR A 86 -5.50 1.37 -10.49
C THR A 86 -5.51 2.01 -11.87
#